data_AF-A0A9X3EIS9-F1
#
_entry.id   AF-A0A9X3EIS9-F1
#
_cell.length_a   1.000
_cell.length_b   1.000
_cell.length_c   1.000
_cell.angle_alpha   90.00
_cell.angle_beta   90.00
_cell.angle_gamma   90.00
#
_symmetry.space_group_name_H-M   'P 1'
#
loop_
_entity.id
_entity.type
_entity.pdbx_description
1 polymer ?
#
loop_
_entity_poly.entity_id
_entity_poly.type
_entity_poly.pdbx_seq_one_letter_code
_entity_poly.pdbx_strand_id
1 'polypeptide(L)'
;MHDRGLPLALIAALACGHGAPSGPAVAADPETTSPSGHAPPASSSATAGGMSQPRAEALTKKIMEAVAAARGLPITGGVAVEVLSRGDVRLFAEKSMYEHHSRDEIRLFTRIEASLGVLPPGADGEQILLDMLELGVMGIYEPKKKAMLIGTHVSESQLDMVVGHEIAHGLQDMHFDLLRLQKPIPGDSDAETARTFLVEGDAQAAYLAWVSGPSGLSAIPPEVLATVGDQALSLSSMLDHPILNRSLQLPYADGAATVAALVREKGWPAVDALYRDLPTTSEQMLHVDKLIAREPAVLVKAEPKALAAALPEHALVWQDTLGEATLLCMLADSVPTSDARAAAAGWGGDRLLVFDRKAGPDVTPLVIGMVAWDSEADAREFEAAFNKYLMEKMPTTSLVRRRADRVLFATGVPQGLGGALDPAAWNAFPPAPRAKGQAS
;
A
#
# COMPACT_ATOMS: atom_id res chain seq x y z
N MET A 1 21.19 -5.13 -20.47
CA MET A 1 20.85 -5.73 -19.16
C MET A 1 21.27 -4.74 -18.11
N HIS A 2 20.40 -3.75 -17.83
CA HIS A 2 20.58 -2.89 -16.68
C HIS A 2 19.67 -3.43 -15.60
N ASP A 3 20.31 -3.89 -14.52
CA ASP A 3 19.75 -4.49 -13.33
C ASP A 3 19.15 -3.38 -12.47
N ARG A 4 17.93 -2.96 -12.81
CA ARG A 4 17.12 -1.99 -12.07
C ARG A 4 15.71 -2.53 -11.95
N GLY A 5 15.54 -3.59 -11.17
CA GLY A 5 14.24 -3.84 -10.52
C GLY A 5 13.86 -2.61 -9.68
N LEU A 6 12.57 -2.35 -9.49
CA LEU A 6 12.04 -1.05 -9.04
C LEU A 6 10.51 -1.19 -8.94
N PRO A 7 9.97 -1.41 -7.74
CA PRO A 7 8.69 -2.09 -7.61
C PRO A 7 7.45 -1.25 -7.90
N LEU A 8 6.35 -1.97 -8.16
CA LEU A 8 4.98 -1.46 -8.30
C LEU A 8 4.51 -0.67 -7.07
N ALA A 9 5.08 -0.95 -5.89
CA ALA A 9 4.63 -0.46 -4.59
C ALA A 9 4.98 1.01 -4.28
N LEU A 10 5.90 1.65 -5.03
CA LEU A 10 6.38 3.01 -4.71
C LEU A 10 5.30 4.10 -4.86
N ILE A 11 4.17 3.76 -5.50
CA ILE A 11 3.05 4.67 -5.70
C ILE A 11 2.36 5.02 -4.35
N ALA A 12 2.51 4.19 -3.31
CA ALA A 12 1.83 4.40 -2.03
C ALA A 12 2.54 5.35 -1.04
N ALA A 13 3.88 5.43 -1.06
CA ALA A 13 4.66 6.03 0.04
C ALA A 13 4.70 7.58 0.05
N LEU A 14 4.17 8.25 -0.98
CA LEU A 14 4.24 9.71 -1.13
C LEU A 14 2.85 10.37 -1.08
N ALA A 15 1.80 9.60 -0.81
CA ALA A 15 0.46 9.87 -1.29
C ALA A 15 -0.65 9.76 -0.23
N CYS A 16 -0.41 10.01 1.06
CA CYS A 16 -1.47 9.78 2.05
C CYS A 16 -1.52 10.76 3.24
N GLY A 17 -2.52 11.65 3.21
CA GLY A 17 -3.14 12.18 4.42
C GLY A 17 -4.65 12.29 4.24
N HIS A 18 -5.46 11.44 4.86
CA HIS A 18 -6.91 11.65 4.97
C HIS A 18 -7.48 10.98 6.22
N GLY A 19 -8.51 11.64 6.77
CA GLY A 19 -9.16 11.28 8.01
C GLY A 19 -10.12 10.10 7.88
N ALA A 20 -10.10 9.25 8.91
CA ALA A 20 -11.08 8.20 9.15
C ALA A 20 -12.52 8.76 9.22
N PRO A 21 -13.54 7.95 8.88
CA PRO A 21 -14.93 8.36 9.00
C PRO A 21 -15.30 8.61 10.47
N SER A 22 -15.98 9.73 10.71
CA SER A 22 -16.59 10.07 12.00
C SER A 22 -17.58 8.97 12.43
N GLY A 23 -17.53 8.59 13.72
CA GLY A 23 -18.38 7.56 14.33
C GLY A 23 -19.90 7.84 14.24
N PRO A 24 -20.73 6.84 14.60
CA PRO A 24 -22.15 6.85 14.24
C PRO A 24 -22.94 7.92 15.02
N ALA A 25 -23.63 8.78 14.28
CA ALA A 25 -24.65 9.67 14.84
C ALA A 25 -25.94 8.90 15.10
N VAL A 26 -26.44 8.99 16.33
CA VAL A 26 -27.70 8.42 16.79
C VAL A 26 -28.86 9.14 16.10
N ALA A 27 -29.77 8.36 15.50
CA ALA A 27 -30.96 8.83 14.80
C ALA A 27 -31.99 9.49 15.73
N ALA A 28 -32.60 10.58 15.26
CA ALA A 28 -33.89 11.06 15.74
C ALA A 28 -34.76 11.47 14.53
N ASP A 29 -36.01 10.99 14.59
CA ASP A 29 -37.04 10.93 13.54
C ASP A 29 -37.78 12.27 13.29
N PRO A 30 -38.65 12.36 12.26
CA PRO A 30 -38.95 13.58 11.52
C PRO A 30 -40.26 14.27 11.91
N GLU A 31 -40.34 15.58 11.68
CA GLU A 31 -41.62 16.30 11.57
C GLU A 31 -41.63 17.28 10.39
N THR A 32 -42.86 17.65 10.04
CA THR A 32 -43.41 17.82 8.69
C THR A 32 -43.66 19.29 8.26
N THR A 33 -43.72 19.49 6.94
CA THR A 33 -44.54 20.45 6.13
C THR A 33 -44.16 21.94 5.94
N SER A 34 -43.68 22.24 4.71
CA SER A 34 -44.20 23.17 3.66
C SER A 34 -44.20 24.71 3.87
N PRO A 35 -44.47 25.56 2.84
CA PRO A 35 -43.43 26.41 2.22
C PRO A 35 -43.74 27.91 2.24
N SER A 36 -42.75 28.79 2.29
CA SER A 36 -42.94 30.17 1.81
C SER A 36 -41.61 30.84 1.48
N GLY A 37 -41.51 31.34 0.25
CA GLY A 37 -40.34 32.05 -0.24
C GLY A 37 -40.21 33.41 0.42
N HIS A 38 -38.98 33.78 0.79
CA HIS A 38 -38.52 35.15 1.02
C HIS A 38 -37.06 35.25 0.56
N ALA A 39 -36.73 36.43 0.04
CA ALA A 39 -35.51 36.84 -0.66
C ALA A 39 -34.18 36.32 -0.06
N PRO A 40 -33.12 36.18 -0.90
CA PRO A 40 -31.82 35.70 -0.43
C PRO A 40 -31.28 36.62 0.67
N PRO A 41 -30.99 36.11 1.88
CA PRO A 41 -30.24 36.89 2.85
C PRO A 41 -28.82 37.05 2.32
N ALA A 42 -28.30 38.25 2.54
CA ALA A 42 -26.95 38.67 2.19
C ALA A 42 -25.94 37.56 2.50
N SER A 43 -25.12 37.26 1.49
CA SER A 43 -23.93 36.43 1.59
C SER A 43 -23.10 36.85 2.81
N SER A 44 -23.25 36.13 3.91
CA SER A 44 -22.26 36.15 4.98
C SER A 44 -21.00 35.55 4.39
N SER A 45 -20.01 36.39 4.18
CA SER A 45 -18.65 36.00 3.86
C SER A 45 -18.15 35.02 4.93
N ALA A 46 -18.27 33.72 4.65
CA ALA A 46 -17.46 32.71 5.28
C ALA A 46 -16.01 33.05 4.94
N THR A 47 -15.25 33.42 5.96
CA THR A 47 -13.82 33.69 5.85
C THR A 47 -13.13 32.48 5.22
N ALA A 48 -12.67 32.65 3.99
CA ALA A 48 -11.68 31.78 3.36
C ALA A 48 -10.37 31.89 4.16
N GLY A 49 -10.19 31.03 5.15
CA GLY A 49 -8.97 30.96 5.96
C GLY A 49 -8.26 29.65 5.72
N GLY A 50 -7.52 29.53 4.61
CA GLY A 50 -6.57 28.43 4.44
C GLY A 50 -5.48 28.45 5.52
N MET A 51 -4.74 27.36 5.67
CA MET A 51 -3.67 27.27 6.67
C MET A 51 -2.62 28.36 6.49
N SER A 52 -2.19 28.99 7.59
CA SER A 52 -1.11 29.99 7.58
C SER A 52 0.17 29.42 8.21
N GLN A 53 1.32 29.91 7.73
CA GLN A 53 2.64 29.48 8.18
C GLN A 53 2.82 29.57 9.71
N PRO A 54 2.55 30.71 10.39
CA PRO A 54 2.77 30.81 11.84
C PRO A 54 1.88 29.87 12.65
N ARG A 55 0.68 29.57 12.14
CA ARG A 55 -0.25 28.64 12.79
C ARG A 55 0.26 27.21 12.70
N ALA A 56 0.70 26.79 11.52
CA ALA A 56 1.25 25.46 11.30
C ALA A 56 2.48 25.23 12.19
N GLU A 57 3.39 26.19 12.30
CA GLU A 57 4.57 26.13 13.19
C GLU A 57 4.19 26.01 14.68
N ALA A 58 3.26 26.83 15.16
CA ALA A 58 2.85 26.81 16.56
C ALA A 58 2.21 25.47 16.95
N LEU A 59 1.38 24.91 16.06
CA LEU A 59 0.74 23.62 16.30
C LEU A 59 1.75 22.47 16.25
N THR A 60 2.62 22.47 15.25
CA THR A 60 3.72 21.49 15.10
C THR A 60 4.52 21.36 16.39
N LYS A 61 4.93 22.50 16.97
CA LYS A 61 5.68 22.52 18.23
C LYS A 61 4.91 21.85 19.37
N LYS A 62 3.62 22.18 19.52
CA LYS A 62 2.75 21.63 20.57
C LYS A 62 2.52 20.13 20.40
N ILE A 63 2.23 19.69 19.19
CA ILE A 63 1.90 18.30 18.86
C ILE A 63 3.16 17.42 18.99
N MET A 64 4.33 17.92 18.59
CA MET A 64 5.58 17.17 18.65
C MET A 64 5.93 16.68 20.04
N GLU A 65 5.80 17.52 21.07
CA GLU A 65 6.06 17.10 22.45
C GLU A 65 5.10 15.97 22.88
N ALA A 66 3.83 16.06 22.47
CA ALA A 66 2.81 15.09 22.85
C ALA A 66 2.93 13.75 22.12
N VAL A 67 3.18 13.78 20.81
CA VAL A 67 3.41 12.57 20.00
C VAL A 67 4.72 11.89 20.41
N ALA A 68 5.79 12.65 20.66
CA ALA A 68 7.06 12.11 21.17
C ALA A 68 6.87 11.38 22.50
N ALA A 69 6.11 11.97 23.43
CA ALA A 69 5.79 11.35 24.71
C ALA A 69 4.94 10.07 24.54
N ALA A 70 3.93 10.09 23.68
CA ALA A 70 3.06 8.93 23.44
C ALA A 70 3.79 7.76 22.79
N ARG A 71 4.68 8.06 21.84
CA ARG A 71 5.49 7.08 21.09
C ARG A 71 6.73 6.60 21.83
N GLY A 72 7.20 7.38 22.82
CA GLY A 72 8.42 7.09 23.56
C GLY A 72 9.71 7.39 22.78
N LEU A 73 9.65 8.23 21.76
CA LEU A 73 10.81 8.66 20.97
C LEU A 73 11.24 10.08 21.38
N PRO A 74 12.44 10.28 21.96
CA PRO A 74 12.93 11.61 22.33
C PRO A 74 13.11 12.53 21.11
N ILE A 75 12.80 13.81 21.26
CA ILE A 75 13.07 14.82 20.22
C ILE A 75 14.57 15.12 20.21
N THR A 76 15.27 14.78 19.13
CA THR A 76 16.73 15.03 18.97
C THR A 76 17.06 16.11 17.94
N GLY A 77 16.06 16.59 17.20
CA GLY A 77 16.18 17.64 16.18
C GLY A 77 14.89 18.45 16.03
N GLY A 78 14.90 19.41 15.11
CA GLY A 78 13.71 20.18 14.74
C GLY A 78 13.05 19.63 13.47
N VAL A 79 11.75 19.93 13.32
CA VAL A 79 11.01 19.74 12.07
C VAL A 79 10.62 21.12 11.57
N ALA A 80 11.13 21.51 10.40
CA ALA A 80 10.69 22.74 9.74
C ALA A 80 9.25 22.55 9.24
N VAL A 81 8.52 23.64 9.04
CA VAL A 81 7.16 23.61 8.50
C VAL A 81 7.13 24.44 7.24
N GLU A 82 6.51 23.95 6.18
CA GLU A 82 6.30 24.69 4.93
C GLU A 82 4.83 24.56 4.53
N VAL A 83 4.09 25.67 4.55
CA VAL A 83 2.72 25.68 4.04
C VAL A 83 2.72 25.90 2.53
N LEU A 84 2.16 24.95 1.78
CA LEU A 84 2.16 24.95 0.32
C LEU A 84 0.79 25.35 -0.27
N SER A 85 0.84 26.18 -1.31
CA SER A 85 -0.33 26.42 -2.15
C SER A 85 -0.68 25.17 -2.97
N ARG A 86 -1.90 25.08 -3.52
CA ARG A 86 -2.26 23.98 -4.44
C ARG A 86 -1.33 23.90 -5.65
N GLY A 87 -0.84 25.04 -6.16
CA GLY A 87 0.11 25.07 -7.27
C GLY A 87 1.49 24.52 -6.88
N ASP A 88 1.97 24.86 -5.68
CA ASP A 88 3.26 24.36 -5.19
C ASP A 88 3.20 22.86 -4.85
N VAL A 89 2.06 22.38 -4.33
CA VAL A 89 1.77 20.95 -4.15
C VAL A 89 1.94 20.20 -5.47
N ARG A 90 1.32 20.69 -6.54
CA ARG A 90 1.43 20.07 -7.86
C ARG A 90 2.87 20.05 -8.38
N LEU A 91 3.59 21.17 -8.27
CA LEU A 91 4.99 21.24 -8.71
C LEU A 91 5.90 20.28 -7.91
N PHE A 92 5.64 20.14 -6.61
CA PHE A 92 6.32 19.17 -5.76
C PHE A 92 6.00 17.73 -6.20
N ALA A 93 4.73 17.42 -6.45
CA ALA A 93 4.28 16.11 -6.91
C ALA A 93 4.88 15.75 -8.29
N GLU A 94 4.85 16.68 -9.26
CA GLU A 94 5.47 16.49 -10.58
C GLU A 94 6.97 16.20 -10.50
N LYS A 95 7.68 16.88 -9.58
CA LYS A 95 9.11 16.62 -9.35
C LYS A 95 9.33 15.26 -8.71
N SER A 96 8.52 14.91 -7.71
CA SER A 96 8.64 13.65 -6.95
C SER A 96 8.35 12.43 -7.83
N MET A 97 7.38 12.55 -8.75
CA MET A 97 7.04 11.52 -9.73
C MET A 97 8.25 11.03 -10.54
N TYR A 98 9.15 11.93 -10.91
CA TYR A 98 10.34 11.61 -11.72
C TYR A 98 11.62 11.43 -10.91
N GLU A 99 11.51 11.36 -9.59
CA GLU A 99 12.70 11.24 -8.75
C GLU A 99 13.33 9.84 -8.82
N HIS A 100 12.48 8.82 -8.86
CA HIS A 100 12.86 7.41 -8.90
C HIS A 100 12.34 6.66 -10.12
N HIS A 101 11.60 7.35 -10.99
CA HIS A 101 11.01 6.75 -12.19
C HIS A 101 11.25 7.61 -13.43
N SER A 102 11.60 6.96 -14.53
CA SER A 102 11.52 7.52 -15.86
C SER A 102 10.11 7.40 -16.43
N ARG A 103 9.81 8.19 -17.46
CA ARG A 103 8.54 8.11 -18.21
C ARG A 103 8.30 6.70 -18.79
N ASP A 104 9.37 6.04 -19.24
CA ASP A 104 9.27 4.70 -19.82
C ASP A 104 8.94 3.64 -18.75
N GLU A 105 9.48 3.79 -17.53
CA GLU A 105 9.15 2.94 -16.38
C GLU A 105 7.70 3.15 -15.95
N ILE A 106 7.23 4.39 -15.79
CA ILE A 106 5.82 4.70 -15.47
C ILE A 106 4.90 4.05 -16.51
N ARG A 107 5.22 4.20 -17.81
CA ARG A 107 4.45 3.55 -18.88
C ARG A 107 4.48 2.03 -18.81
N LEU A 108 5.60 1.41 -18.45
CA LEU A 108 5.70 -0.04 -18.30
C LEU A 108 4.83 -0.52 -17.12
N PHE A 109 4.95 0.12 -15.95
CA PHE A 109 4.19 -0.24 -14.76
C PHE A 109 2.69 -0.05 -14.95
N THR A 110 2.28 1.04 -15.62
CA THR A 110 0.86 1.25 -15.98
C THR A 110 0.31 0.08 -16.80
N ARG A 111 1.08 -0.45 -17.75
CA ARG A 111 0.64 -1.60 -18.54
C ARG A 111 0.65 -2.90 -17.73
N ILE A 112 1.61 -3.08 -16.81
CA ILE A 112 1.64 -4.22 -15.89
C ILE A 112 0.41 -4.22 -14.99
N GLU A 113 0.10 -3.09 -14.35
CA GLU A 113 -1.10 -2.89 -13.54
C GLU A 113 -2.38 -3.12 -14.36
N ALA A 114 -2.40 -2.67 -15.61
CA ALA A 114 -3.51 -2.97 -16.51
C ALA A 114 -3.61 -4.46 -16.88
N SER A 115 -2.48 -5.17 -16.98
CA SER A 115 -2.47 -6.61 -17.20
C SER A 115 -2.94 -7.39 -15.96
N LEU A 116 -2.76 -6.84 -14.76
CA LEU A 116 -3.24 -7.41 -13.51
C LEU A 116 -4.72 -7.06 -13.23
N GLY A 117 -5.32 -6.15 -14.00
CA GLY A 117 -6.70 -5.69 -13.77
C GLY A 117 -6.84 -4.60 -12.71
N VAL A 118 -5.73 -4.00 -12.28
CA VAL A 118 -5.68 -2.89 -11.31
C VAL A 118 -6.05 -1.57 -11.98
N LEU A 119 -5.55 -1.35 -13.20
CA LEU A 119 -5.85 -0.19 -14.04
C LEU A 119 -6.57 -0.61 -15.33
N PRO A 120 -7.36 0.28 -15.95
CA PRO A 120 -7.90 -0.01 -17.28
C PRO A 120 -6.77 -0.01 -18.34
N PRO A 121 -6.85 -0.85 -19.38
CA PRO A 121 -5.92 -0.80 -20.51
C PRO A 121 -5.86 0.60 -21.15
N GLY A 122 -4.65 1.14 -21.29
CA GLY A 122 -4.42 2.47 -21.86
C GLY A 122 -4.64 3.63 -20.90
N ALA A 123 -4.76 3.38 -19.59
CA ALA A 123 -4.78 4.40 -18.55
C ALA A 123 -3.58 5.39 -18.66
N ASP A 124 -3.81 6.64 -18.27
CA ASP A 124 -2.75 7.64 -18.15
C ASP A 124 -2.05 7.51 -16.80
N GLY A 125 -1.03 6.67 -16.73
CA GLY A 125 -0.31 6.42 -15.49
C GLY A 125 0.46 7.62 -14.94
N GLU A 126 0.89 8.56 -15.79
CA GLU A 126 1.52 9.79 -15.29
C GLU A 126 0.49 10.65 -14.57
N GLN A 127 -0.72 10.79 -15.13
CA GLN A 127 -1.79 11.54 -14.48
C GLN A 127 -2.28 10.85 -13.20
N ILE A 128 -2.45 9.53 -13.21
CA ILE A 128 -2.86 8.76 -12.02
C ILE A 128 -1.83 8.88 -10.90
N LEU A 129 -0.54 8.69 -11.21
CA LEU A 129 0.53 8.84 -10.23
C LEU A 129 0.60 10.28 -9.70
N LEU A 130 0.41 11.28 -10.57
CA LEU A 130 0.36 12.68 -10.15
C LEU A 130 -0.82 12.95 -9.21
N ASP A 131 -2.02 12.44 -9.51
CA ASP A 131 -3.19 12.59 -8.65
C ASP A 131 -2.98 11.94 -7.28
N MET A 132 -2.34 10.77 -7.25
CA MET A 132 -1.95 10.09 -6.00
C MET A 132 -0.96 10.92 -5.19
N LEU A 133 0.10 11.42 -5.82
CA LEU A 133 1.09 12.28 -5.15
C LEU A 133 0.45 13.57 -4.63
N GLU A 134 -0.44 14.21 -5.40
CA GLU A 134 -1.18 15.41 -4.97
C GLU A 134 -2.09 15.12 -3.78
N LEU A 135 -2.76 13.95 -3.74
CA LEU A 135 -3.52 13.50 -2.57
C LEU A 135 -2.62 13.35 -1.34
N GLY A 136 -1.35 12.97 -1.47
CA GLY A 136 -0.47 12.90 -0.31
C GLY A 136 -0.12 14.22 0.31
N VAL A 137 -0.04 15.30 -0.47
CA VAL A 137 0.42 16.60 0.04
C VAL A 137 -0.65 17.37 0.82
N MET A 138 -1.69 16.71 1.34
CA MET A 138 -2.41 17.28 2.48
C MET A 138 -1.45 17.51 3.64
N GLY A 139 -0.58 16.55 3.93
CA GLY A 139 0.59 16.68 4.79
C GLY A 139 1.62 15.64 4.41
N ILE A 140 2.89 16.03 4.35
CA ILE A 140 3.99 15.09 4.13
C ILE A 140 5.24 15.58 4.87
N TYR A 141 5.88 14.70 5.63
CA TYR A 141 7.24 14.91 6.11
C TYR A 141 8.24 14.53 5.01
N GLU A 142 9.06 15.50 4.60
CA GLU A 142 10.11 15.32 3.59
C GLU A 142 11.48 15.18 4.26
N PRO A 143 12.06 13.96 4.34
CA PRO A 143 13.32 13.70 5.04
C PRO A 143 14.50 14.51 4.51
N LYS A 144 14.55 14.82 3.21
CA LYS A 144 15.67 15.60 2.62
C LYS A 144 15.66 17.04 3.08
N LYS A 145 14.47 17.60 3.31
CA LYS A 145 14.28 18.96 3.82
C LYS A 145 14.23 19.01 5.35
N LYS A 146 13.99 17.86 6.01
CA LYS A 146 13.62 17.78 7.42
C LYS A 146 12.43 18.68 7.75
N ALA A 147 11.46 18.70 6.84
CA ALA A 147 10.34 19.64 6.87
C ALA A 147 9.02 18.90 6.68
N MET A 148 8.01 19.28 7.45
CA MET A 148 6.62 18.95 7.19
C MET A 148 6.06 19.95 6.18
N LEU A 149 5.66 19.46 5.01
CA LEU A 149 4.96 20.21 3.98
C LEU A 149 3.46 20.03 4.21
N ILE A 150 2.70 21.12 4.25
CA ILE A 150 1.27 21.05 4.56
C ILE A 150 0.45 21.91 3.60
N GLY A 151 -0.61 21.33 3.04
CA GLY A 151 -1.45 22.03 2.08
C GLY A 151 -2.29 23.13 2.73
N THR A 152 -2.33 24.31 2.12
CA THR A 152 -3.26 25.41 2.49
C THR A 152 -4.74 25.01 2.56
N HIS A 153 -5.13 23.91 1.91
CA HIS A 153 -6.50 23.41 1.80
C HIS A 153 -6.92 22.47 2.94
N VAL A 154 -6.01 22.08 3.83
CA VAL A 154 -6.33 21.25 5.00
C VAL A 154 -7.21 22.05 5.97
N SER A 155 -8.34 21.46 6.36
CA SER A 155 -9.30 22.11 7.25
C SER A 155 -8.86 22.05 8.72
N GLU A 156 -9.46 22.90 9.57
CA GLU A 156 -9.13 22.93 11.00
C GLU A 156 -9.41 21.60 11.71
N SER A 157 -10.46 20.89 11.33
CA SER A 157 -10.82 19.60 11.96
C SER A 157 -9.87 18.46 11.60
N GLN A 158 -9.14 18.59 10.49
CA GLN A 158 -8.18 17.58 10.04
C GLN A 158 -6.76 17.86 10.55
N LEU A 159 -6.53 19.07 11.08
CA LEU A 159 -5.19 19.59 11.29
C LEU A 159 -4.41 18.81 12.35
N ASP A 160 -5.03 18.49 13.48
CA ASP A 160 -4.38 17.72 14.55
C ASP A 160 -4.01 16.30 14.09
N MET A 161 -4.83 15.71 13.22
CA MET A 161 -4.58 14.39 12.63
C MET A 161 -3.41 14.43 11.65
N VAL A 162 -3.46 15.34 10.67
CA VAL A 162 -2.38 15.48 9.68
C VAL A 162 -1.06 15.83 10.37
N VAL A 163 -1.04 16.86 11.21
CA VAL A 163 0.19 17.26 11.91
C VAL A 163 0.66 16.18 12.89
N GLY A 164 -0.25 15.49 13.57
CA GLY A 164 0.10 14.39 14.46
C GLY A 164 0.80 13.24 13.75
N HIS A 165 0.28 12.84 12.59
CA HIS A 165 0.87 11.80 11.75
C HIS A 165 2.23 12.23 11.18
N GLU A 166 2.30 13.40 10.54
CA GLU A 166 3.54 13.88 9.91
C GLU A 166 4.66 14.14 10.92
N ILE A 167 4.32 14.55 12.13
CA ILE A 167 5.31 14.73 13.18
C ILE A 167 5.84 13.40 13.69
N ALA A 168 5.04 12.34 13.67
CA ALA A 168 5.54 11.00 13.94
C ALA A 168 6.60 10.58 12.91
N HIS A 169 6.43 10.91 11.62
CA HIS A 169 7.50 10.73 10.62
C HIS A 169 8.75 11.55 10.91
N GLY A 170 8.58 12.80 11.35
CA GLY A 170 9.72 13.61 11.79
C GLY A 170 10.50 13.00 12.95
N LEU A 171 9.79 12.38 13.91
CA LEU A 171 10.40 11.64 15.00
C LEU A 171 11.07 10.35 14.50
N GLN A 172 10.45 9.62 13.59
CA GLN A 172 11.06 8.43 12.99
C GLN A 172 12.37 8.78 12.27
N ASP A 173 12.41 9.86 11.47
CA ASP A 173 13.63 10.26 10.75
C ASP A 173 14.78 10.62 11.70
N MET A 174 14.47 11.25 12.83
CA MET A 174 15.44 11.55 13.89
C MET A 174 16.13 10.30 14.46
N HIS A 175 15.50 9.13 14.41
CA HIS A 175 15.99 7.89 15.02
C HIS A 175 16.36 6.78 14.03
N PHE A 176 15.75 6.76 12.84
CA PHE A 176 15.74 5.59 11.96
C PHE A 176 16.18 5.87 10.52
N ASP A 177 16.49 7.13 10.18
CA ASP A 177 16.94 7.56 8.84
C ASP A 177 15.93 7.15 7.76
N LEU A 178 14.79 7.87 7.72
CA LEU A 178 13.71 7.57 6.76
C LEU A 178 14.18 7.74 5.32
N LEU A 179 15.10 8.66 5.07
CA LEU A 179 15.70 8.84 3.74
C LEU A 179 16.39 7.58 3.23
N ARG A 180 17.03 6.79 4.11
CA ARG A 180 17.57 5.48 3.74
C ARG A 180 16.47 4.47 3.43
N LEU A 181 15.35 4.51 4.15
CA LEU A 181 14.22 3.59 3.97
C LEU A 181 13.44 3.84 2.68
N GLN A 182 13.42 5.08 2.18
CA GLN A 182 12.81 5.46 0.90
C GLN A 182 13.56 4.90 -0.34
N LYS A 183 14.75 4.32 -0.16
CA LYS A 183 15.50 3.76 -1.29
C LYS A 183 14.83 2.48 -1.82
N PRO A 184 14.60 2.39 -3.14
CA PRO A 184 14.00 1.19 -3.72
C PRO A 184 14.82 -0.08 -3.48
N ILE A 185 14.13 -1.22 -3.42
CA ILE A 185 14.61 -2.60 -3.37
C ILE A 185 14.27 -3.24 -4.72
N PRO A 186 15.25 -3.30 -5.63
CA PRO A 186 15.01 -3.82 -6.95
C PRO A 186 14.44 -5.24 -7.01
N GLY A 187 13.23 -5.37 -7.57
CA GLY A 187 12.58 -6.65 -7.83
C GLY A 187 12.02 -7.32 -6.59
N ASP A 188 11.75 -6.53 -5.54
CA ASP A 188 11.14 -6.99 -4.30
C ASP A 188 10.11 -5.97 -3.75
N SER A 189 9.01 -5.79 -4.49
CA SER A 189 7.89 -4.91 -4.09
C SER A 189 7.33 -5.25 -2.73
N ASP A 190 7.22 -6.53 -2.39
CA ASP A 190 6.63 -6.96 -1.13
C ASP A 190 7.46 -6.49 0.08
N ALA A 191 8.79 -6.56 -0.01
CA ALA A 191 9.67 -6.02 1.01
C ALA A 191 9.57 -4.49 1.14
N GLU A 192 9.30 -3.78 0.04
CA GLU A 192 9.00 -2.35 0.11
C GLU A 192 7.65 -2.07 0.76
N THR A 193 6.61 -2.80 0.37
CA THR A 193 5.28 -2.70 1.01
C THR A 193 5.38 -2.99 2.50
N ALA A 194 6.17 -3.99 2.92
CA ALA A 194 6.42 -4.27 4.34
C ALA A 194 7.07 -3.07 5.07
N ARG A 195 8.02 -2.38 4.43
CA ARG A 195 8.62 -1.16 4.99
C ARG A 195 7.60 -0.04 5.11
N THR A 196 6.77 0.16 4.09
CA THR A 196 5.70 1.17 4.11
C THR A 196 4.71 0.88 5.24
N PHE A 197 4.27 -0.36 5.42
CA PHE A 197 3.41 -0.76 6.54
C PHE A 197 4.04 -0.47 7.90
N LEU A 198 5.35 -0.70 8.07
CA LEU A 198 6.03 -0.36 9.32
C LEU A 198 6.06 1.16 9.54
N VAL A 199 6.47 1.92 8.53
CA VAL A 199 6.64 3.38 8.64
C VAL A 199 5.28 4.07 8.89
N GLU A 200 4.29 3.78 8.07
CA GLU A 200 2.94 4.36 8.19
C GLU A 200 2.20 3.84 9.40
N GLY A 201 2.29 2.53 9.66
CA GLY A 201 1.66 1.92 10.82
C GLY A 201 2.21 2.46 12.14
N ASP A 202 3.53 2.69 12.21
CA ASP A 202 4.17 3.29 13.39
C ASP A 202 3.77 4.76 13.59
N ALA A 203 3.75 5.54 12.50
CA ALA A 203 3.32 6.94 12.56
C ALA A 203 1.84 7.07 12.98
N GLN A 204 0.98 6.26 12.37
CA GLN A 204 -0.44 6.23 12.69
C GLN A 204 -0.68 5.71 14.11
N ALA A 205 0.04 4.69 14.57
CA ALA A 205 -0.06 4.19 15.95
C ALA A 205 0.43 5.24 16.97
N ALA A 206 1.50 6.00 16.67
CA ALA A 206 1.97 7.10 17.51
C ALA A 206 0.91 8.20 17.66
N TYR A 207 0.28 8.59 16.55
CA TYR A 207 -0.84 9.52 16.54
C TYR A 207 -2.02 8.98 17.38
N LEU A 208 -2.45 7.73 17.13
CA LEU A 208 -3.53 7.08 17.88
C LEU A 208 -3.24 6.98 19.38
N ALA A 209 -2.00 6.67 19.75
CA ALA A 209 -1.58 6.66 21.15
C ALA A 209 -1.72 8.03 21.80
N TRP A 210 -1.34 9.10 21.10
CA TRP A 210 -1.47 10.46 21.60
C TRP A 210 -2.93 10.87 21.80
N VAL A 211 -3.79 10.70 20.78
CA VAL A 211 -5.20 11.13 20.86
C VAL A 211 -6.04 10.27 21.82
N SER A 212 -5.56 9.06 22.15
CA SER A 212 -6.17 8.19 23.17
C SER A 212 -5.83 8.57 24.61
N GLY A 213 -4.99 9.59 24.80
CA GLY A 213 -4.64 10.11 26.13
C GLY A 213 -3.76 9.15 26.95
N PRO A 214 -3.83 9.20 28.31
CA PRO A 214 -2.90 8.48 29.18
C PRO A 214 -2.89 6.96 29.02
N SER A 215 -3.99 6.37 28.54
CA SER A 215 -4.10 4.93 28.30
C SER A 215 -3.43 4.49 26.98
N GLY A 216 -3.06 5.45 26.11
CA GLY A 216 -2.42 5.20 24.83
C GLY A 216 -3.19 4.18 23.98
N LEU A 217 -2.45 3.32 23.26
CA LEU A 217 -3.02 2.25 22.42
C LEU A 217 -3.82 1.20 23.22
N SER A 218 -3.64 1.12 24.54
CA SER A 218 -4.45 0.21 25.37
C SER A 218 -5.90 0.67 25.51
N ALA A 219 -6.20 1.94 25.17
CA ALA A 219 -7.56 2.46 25.14
C ALA A 219 -8.35 2.00 23.89
N ILE A 220 -7.66 1.51 22.86
CA ILE A 220 -8.26 1.15 21.57
C ILE A 220 -8.40 -0.38 21.52
N PRO A 221 -9.64 -0.93 21.56
CA PRO A 221 -9.87 -2.35 21.42
C PRO A 221 -9.33 -2.88 20.08
N PRO A 222 -8.74 -4.08 20.02
CA PRO A 222 -8.28 -4.69 18.77
C PRO A 222 -9.36 -4.75 17.68
N GLU A 223 -10.61 -4.97 18.07
CA GLU A 223 -11.76 -5.07 17.17
C GLU A 223 -12.05 -3.76 16.43
N VAL A 224 -11.75 -2.62 17.06
CA VAL A 224 -11.88 -1.30 16.43
C VAL A 224 -10.84 -1.15 15.33
N LEU A 225 -9.59 -1.54 15.57
CA LEU A 225 -8.53 -1.48 14.56
C LEU A 225 -8.80 -2.46 13.40
N ALA A 226 -9.29 -3.66 13.71
CA ALA A 226 -9.73 -4.62 12.69
C ALA A 226 -10.86 -4.05 11.82
N THR A 227 -11.83 -3.38 12.43
CA THR A 227 -12.92 -2.70 11.70
C THR A 227 -12.39 -1.59 10.79
N VAL A 228 -11.39 -0.83 11.23
CA VAL A 228 -10.74 0.21 10.39
C VAL A 228 -10.00 -0.44 9.20
N GLY A 229 -9.32 -1.57 9.40
CA GLY A 229 -8.74 -2.37 8.32
C GLY A 229 -9.78 -2.81 7.29
N ASP A 230 -10.92 -3.32 7.76
CA ASP A 230 -12.01 -3.74 6.86
C ASP A 230 -12.65 -2.57 6.09
N GLN A 231 -12.71 -1.39 6.71
CA GLN A 231 -13.14 -0.15 6.05
C GLN A 231 -12.12 0.28 4.98
N ALA A 232 -10.82 0.18 5.25
CA ALA A 232 -9.77 0.45 4.26
C ALA A 232 -9.89 -0.49 3.04
N LEU A 233 -10.17 -1.77 3.26
CA LEU A 233 -10.44 -2.74 2.19
C LEU A 233 -11.76 -2.50 1.44
N SER A 234 -12.71 -1.79 2.04
CA SER A 234 -13.97 -1.43 1.40
C SER A 234 -13.90 -0.09 0.64
N LEU A 235 -12.76 0.61 0.70
CA LEU A 235 -12.63 1.94 0.14
C LEU A 235 -12.55 1.90 -1.40
N SER A 236 -13.50 2.54 -2.07
CA SER A 236 -13.59 2.53 -3.54
C SER A 236 -13.63 3.91 -4.20
N SER A 237 -13.74 5.00 -3.43
CA SER A 237 -14.13 6.32 -3.98
C SER A 237 -13.13 7.46 -3.70
N MET A 238 -11.90 7.17 -3.29
CA MET A 238 -10.88 8.21 -3.09
C MET A 238 -10.28 8.63 -4.45
N LEU A 239 -9.87 7.65 -5.24
CA LEU A 239 -9.60 7.72 -6.68
C LEU A 239 -10.59 6.84 -7.42
N ASP A 240 -10.73 7.04 -8.73
CA ASP A 240 -11.49 6.15 -9.63
C ASP A 240 -10.79 4.78 -9.86
N HIS A 241 -9.90 4.38 -8.93
CA HIS A 241 -9.11 3.15 -8.92
C HIS A 241 -9.17 2.49 -7.54
N PRO A 242 -10.21 1.67 -7.25
CA PRO A 242 -10.44 1.09 -5.93
C PRO A 242 -9.27 0.30 -5.36
N ILE A 243 -8.57 -0.49 -6.19
CA ILE A 243 -7.43 -1.30 -5.73
C ILE A 243 -6.28 -0.41 -5.26
N LEU A 244 -6.02 0.71 -5.96
CA LEU A 244 -5.02 1.69 -5.55
C LEU A 244 -5.43 2.43 -4.27
N ASN A 245 -6.73 2.72 -4.07
CA ASN A 245 -7.22 3.28 -2.82
C ASN A 245 -6.94 2.36 -1.62
N ARG A 246 -7.15 1.05 -1.79
CA ARG A 246 -6.87 0.05 -0.76
C ARG A 246 -5.38 -0.05 -0.46
N SER A 247 -4.53 -0.11 -1.49
CA SER A 247 -3.07 -0.19 -1.30
C SER A 247 -2.49 1.05 -0.61
N LEU A 248 -3.12 2.21 -0.81
CA LEU A 248 -2.77 3.45 -0.11
C LEU A 248 -3.15 3.42 1.37
N GLN A 249 -4.31 2.85 1.72
CA GLN A 249 -4.86 2.95 3.09
C GLN A 249 -4.50 1.78 4.00
N LEU A 250 -4.22 0.59 3.46
CA LEU A 250 -3.85 -0.57 4.26
C LEU A 250 -2.63 -0.36 5.17
N PRO A 251 -1.53 0.31 4.73
CA PRO A 251 -0.40 0.61 5.61
C PRO A 251 -0.78 1.40 6.87
N TYR A 252 -1.76 2.31 6.77
CA TYR A 252 -2.27 3.09 7.89
C TYR A 252 -3.17 2.26 8.79
N ALA A 253 -4.07 1.47 8.18
CA ALA A 253 -5.06 0.71 8.92
C ALA A 253 -4.47 -0.56 9.54
N ASP A 254 -4.11 -1.53 8.71
CA ASP A 254 -3.57 -2.82 9.14
C ASP A 254 -2.14 -2.67 9.70
N GLY A 255 -1.32 -1.77 9.16
CA GLY A 255 -0.01 -1.47 9.75
C GLY A 255 -0.12 -0.92 11.18
N ALA A 256 -1.05 0.01 11.45
CA ALA A 256 -1.26 0.50 12.82
C ALA A 256 -1.87 -0.57 13.73
N ALA A 257 -2.73 -1.46 13.19
CA ALA A 257 -3.26 -2.60 13.94
C ALA A 257 -2.15 -3.53 14.41
N THR A 258 -1.21 -3.86 13.52
CA THR A 258 -0.04 -4.70 13.80
C THR A 258 0.92 -4.02 14.78
N VAL A 259 1.24 -2.73 14.58
CA VAL A 259 2.08 -1.99 15.53
C VAL A 259 1.41 -1.91 16.91
N ALA A 260 0.11 -1.64 16.98
CA ALA A 260 -0.60 -1.60 18.24
C ALA A 260 -0.64 -2.96 18.95
N ALA A 261 -0.78 -4.05 18.19
CA ALA A 261 -0.69 -5.40 18.75
C ALA A 261 0.72 -5.68 19.30
N LEU A 262 1.77 -5.35 18.54
CA LEU A 262 3.16 -5.50 18.98
C LEU A 262 3.46 -4.66 20.23
N VAL A 263 2.98 -3.41 20.29
CA VAL A 263 3.17 -2.53 21.46
C VAL A 263 2.44 -3.08 22.68
N ARG A 264 1.22 -3.62 22.53
CA ARG A 264 0.49 -4.27 23.64
C ARG A 264 1.24 -5.48 24.19
N GLU A 265 1.88 -6.27 23.33
CA GLU A 265 2.59 -7.48 23.75
C GLU A 265 4.01 -7.19 24.27
N LYS A 266 4.77 -6.31 23.60
CA LYS A 266 6.22 -6.14 23.81
C LYS A 266 6.66 -4.70 24.04
N GLY A 267 5.75 -3.74 24.00
CA GLY A 267 6.03 -2.31 24.15
C GLY A 267 6.68 -1.65 22.93
N TRP A 268 6.73 -0.33 22.94
CA TRP A 268 7.36 0.49 21.89
C TRP A 268 8.80 0.11 21.51
N PRO A 269 9.69 -0.33 22.44
CA PRO A 269 11.04 -0.75 22.05
C PRO A 269 11.09 -1.92 21.06
N ALA A 270 10.03 -2.73 20.99
CA ALA A 270 9.92 -3.80 19.98
C ALA A 270 9.70 -3.22 18.57
N VAL A 271 8.97 -2.12 18.44
CA VAL A 271 8.81 -1.39 17.17
C VAL A 271 10.15 -0.77 16.75
N ASP A 272 10.87 -0.15 17.68
CA ASP A 272 12.21 0.40 17.42
C ASP A 272 13.21 -0.68 16.96
N ALA A 273 13.03 -1.93 17.42
CA ALA A 273 13.85 -3.05 16.98
C ALA A 273 13.58 -3.44 15.52
N LEU A 274 12.35 -3.27 15.02
CA LEU A 274 12.02 -3.51 13.61
C LEU A 274 12.77 -2.55 12.68
N TYR A 275 13.06 -1.32 13.09
CA TYR A 275 13.86 -0.41 12.25
C TYR A 275 15.34 -0.84 12.11
N ARG A 276 15.83 -1.70 13.00
CA ARG A 276 17.16 -2.34 12.88
C ARG A 276 17.12 -3.64 12.09
N ASP A 277 16.00 -4.36 12.15
CA ASP A 277 15.75 -5.61 11.45
C ASP A 277 14.36 -5.54 10.79
N LEU A 278 14.32 -4.92 9.61
CA LEU A 278 13.07 -4.56 8.92
C LEU A 278 12.21 -5.79 8.61
N PRO A 279 10.87 -5.69 8.65
CA PRO A 279 10.03 -6.72 8.07
C PRO A 279 10.36 -6.88 6.58
N THR A 280 10.33 -8.12 6.10
CA THR A 280 10.73 -8.49 4.74
C THR A 280 9.56 -8.84 3.84
N THR A 281 8.35 -8.92 4.40
CA THR A 281 7.13 -9.31 3.69
C THR A 281 5.92 -8.55 4.21
N SER A 282 4.96 -8.23 3.36
CA SER A 282 3.69 -7.66 3.82
C SER A 282 2.90 -8.62 4.71
N GLU A 283 3.07 -9.94 4.56
CA GLU A 283 2.48 -10.96 5.45
C GLU A 283 2.86 -10.74 6.92
N GLN A 284 4.15 -10.57 7.22
CA GLN A 284 4.60 -10.17 8.57
C GLN A 284 3.88 -8.92 9.07
N MET A 285 3.58 -7.95 8.20
CA MET A 285 2.90 -6.72 8.62
C MET A 285 1.37 -6.85 8.71
N LEU A 286 0.78 -7.91 8.17
CA LEU A 286 -0.64 -8.26 8.31
C LEU A 286 -0.88 -9.22 9.48
N HIS A 287 0.12 -10.03 9.85
CA HIS A 287 0.02 -11.07 10.88
C HIS A 287 1.10 -10.89 11.96
N VAL A 288 0.72 -10.33 13.11
CA VAL A 288 1.66 -9.96 14.19
C VAL A 288 2.43 -11.16 14.77
N ASP A 289 1.84 -12.34 14.78
CA ASP A 289 2.51 -13.58 15.20
C ASP A 289 3.65 -13.96 14.24
N LYS A 290 3.43 -13.84 12.94
CA LYS A 290 4.47 -14.04 11.91
C LYS A 290 5.56 -12.95 11.99
N LEU A 291 5.19 -11.70 12.27
CA LEU A 291 6.16 -10.62 12.55
C LEU A 291 7.07 -10.96 13.73
N ILE A 292 6.46 -11.41 14.84
CA ILE A 292 7.16 -11.75 16.07
C ILE A 292 8.06 -12.96 15.88
N ALA A 293 7.59 -13.97 15.13
CA ALA A 293 8.37 -15.14 14.78
C ALA A 293 9.48 -14.86 13.75
N ARG A 294 9.44 -13.70 13.08
CA ARG A 294 10.31 -13.34 11.95
C ARG A 294 10.23 -14.40 10.85
N GLU A 295 9.02 -14.85 10.54
CA GLU A 295 8.79 -15.89 9.52
C GLU A 295 9.29 -15.40 8.15
N PRO A 296 10.26 -16.09 7.52
CA PRO A 296 10.79 -15.66 6.23
C PRO A 296 9.87 -16.09 5.09
N ALA A 297 9.85 -15.32 4.00
CA ALA A 297 9.21 -15.75 2.76
C ALA A 297 9.77 -17.11 2.29
N VAL A 298 8.87 -17.98 1.85
CA VAL A 298 9.18 -19.17 1.08
C VAL A 298 9.84 -18.75 -0.23
N LEU A 299 11.06 -19.25 -0.46
CA LEU A 299 11.80 -18.97 -1.68
C LEU A 299 11.07 -19.55 -2.91
N VAL A 300 10.46 -18.69 -3.70
CA VAL A 300 9.94 -19.03 -5.02
C VAL A 300 11.03 -18.87 -6.07
N LYS A 301 11.65 -19.98 -6.45
CA LYS A 301 12.62 -20.01 -7.54
C LYS A 301 11.89 -19.88 -8.88
N ALA A 302 12.25 -18.87 -9.66
CA ALA A 302 11.84 -18.74 -11.05
C ALA A 302 13.04 -18.99 -12.00
N GLU A 303 12.78 -19.55 -13.18
CA GLU A 303 13.79 -19.76 -14.23
C GLU A 303 13.45 -18.92 -15.50
N PRO A 304 13.70 -17.59 -15.51
CA PRO A 304 13.23 -16.71 -16.57
C PRO A 304 13.77 -17.07 -17.95
N LYS A 305 14.99 -17.64 -18.03
CA LYS A 305 15.60 -18.08 -19.29
C LYS A 305 14.84 -19.25 -19.92
N ALA A 306 14.40 -20.21 -19.12
CA ALA A 306 13.63 -21.36 -19.60
C ALA A 306 12.27 -20.88 -20.14
N LEU A 307 11.64 -19.94 -19.44
CA LEU A 307 10.37 -19.35 -19.84
C LEU A 307 10.51 -18.48 -21.11
N ALA A 308 11.58 -17.67 -21.20
CA ALA A 308 11.88 -16.88 -22.39
C ALA A 308 12.09 -17.75 -23.65
N ALA A 309 12.65 -18.96 -23.50
CA ALA A 309 12.83 -19.89 -24.62
C ALA A 309 11.49 -20.40 -25.19
N ALA A 310 10.45 -20.48 -24.36
CA ALA A 310 9.08 -20.80 -24.78
C ALA A 310 8.34 -19.58 -25.38
N LEU A 311 8.92 -18.39 -25.30
CA LEU A 311 8.32 -17.10 -25.69
C LEU A 311 9.23 -16.37 -26.71
N PRO A 312 9.50 -16.93 -27.90
CA PRO A 312 10.52 -16.39 -28.82
C PRO A 312 10.26 -14.95 -29.28
N GLU A 313 8.98 -14.55 -29.38
CA GLU A 313 8.56 -13.20 -29.77
C GLU A 313 8.51 -12.19 -28.62
N HIS A 314 8.78 -12.64 -27.39
CA HIS A 314 8.75 -11.79 -26.20
C HIS A 314 10.13 -11.69 -25.55
N ALA A 315 10.34 -10.60 -24.81
CA ALA A 315 11.51 -10.40 -23.96
C ALA A 315 11.05 -10.21 -22.52
N LEU A 316 11.83 -10.74 -21.57
CA LEU A 316 11.65 -10.40 -20.16
C LEU A 316 11.94 -8.91 -20.00
N VAL A 317 10.93 -8.15 -19.59
CA VAL A 317 11.04 -6.70 -19.36
C VAL A 317 11.00 -6.35 -17.89
N TRP A 318 10.43 -7.23 -17.06
CA TRP A 318 10.32 -7.00 -15.61
C TRP A 318 10.30 -8.28 -14.78
N GLN A 319 10.72 -8.20 -13.53
CA GLN A 319 10.59 -9.24 -12.52
C GLN A 319 10.44 -8.63 -11.12
N ASP A 320 9.59 -9.22 -10.28
CA ASP A 320 9.22 -8.64 -8.99
C ASP A 320 8.64 -9.65 -7.99
N THR A 321 8.26 -9.18 -6.80
CA THR A 321 7.31 -9.83 -5.89
C THR A 321 5.98 -9.06 -5.87
N LEU A 322 4.88 -9.67 -5.43
CA LEU A 322 3.61 -8.97 -5.19
C LEU A 322 3.32 -8.81 -3.70
N GLY A 323 3.40 -9.91 -2.95
CA GLY A 323 3.07 -9.93 -1.53
C GLY A 323 1.61 -10.20 -1.22
N GLU A 324 1.35 -10.59 0.03
CA GLU A 324 -0.01 -10.80 0.54
C GLU A 324 -0.86 -9.53 0.43
N ALA A 325 -0.35 -8.36 0.84
CA ALA A 325 -1.13 -7.13 0.86
C ALA A 325 -1.62 -6.71 -0.53
N THR A 326 -0.80 -6.89 -1.56
CA THR A 326 -1.17 -6.58 -2.95
C THR A 326 -2.27 -7.51 -3.43
N LEU A 327 -2.12 -8.83 -3.20
CA LEU A 327 -3.15 -9.80 -3.55
C LEU A 327 -4.45 -9.55 -2.79
N LEU A 328 -4.37 -9.21 -1.51
CA LEU A 328 -5.52 -8.85 -0.68
C LEU A 328 -6.29 -7.65 -1.25
N CYS A 329 -5.59 -6.59 -1.67
CA CYS A 329 -6.22 -5.42 -2.30
C CYS A 329 -6.97 -5.77 -3.59
N MET A 330 -6.40 -6.68 -4.40
CA MET A 330 -7.04 -7.17 -5.62
C MET A 330 -8.29 -7.99 -5.30
N LEU A 331 -8.19 -8.97 -4.39
CA LEU A 331 -9.30 -9.85 -4.03
C LEU A 331 -10.48 -9.09 -3.41
N ALA A 332 -10.20 -8.10 -2.54
CA ALA A 332 -11.22 -7.26 -1.91
C ALA A 332 -12.03 -6.41 -2.92
N ASP A 333 -11.63 -6.36 -4.19
CA ASP A 333 -12.37 -5.71 -5.26
C ASP A 333 -13.49 -6.56 -5.87
N SER A 334 -13.49 -7.87 -5.59
CA SER A 334 -14.38 -8.85 -6.23
C SER A 334 -15.05 -9.81 -5.24
N VAL A 335 -14.53 -9.96 -4.03
CA VAL A 335 -15.15 -10.76 -2.96
C VAL A 335 -15.33 -9.94 -1.68
N PRO A 336 -16.26 -10.34 -0.79
CA PRO A 336 -16.39 -9.72 0.53
C PRO A 336 -15.07 -9.67 1.28
N THR A 337 -14.86 -8.64 2.11
CA THR A 337 -13.60 -8.41 2.84
C THR A 337 -13.13 -9.61 3.66
N SER A 338 -14.05 -10.32 4.33
CA SER A 338 -13.74 -11.54 5.08
C SER A 338 -13.16 -12.64 4.19
N ASP A 339 -13.72 -12.81 3.00
CA ASP A 339 -13.32 -13.84 2.04
C ASP A 339 -12.00 -13.44 1.38
N ALA A 340 -11.80 -12.14 1.11
CA ALA A 340 -10.53 -11.61 0.60
C ALA A 340 -9.38 -11.85 1.58
N ARG A 341 -9.59 -11.56 2.87
CA ARG A 341 -8.60 -11.81 3.93
C ARG A 341 -8.29 -13.30 4.05
N ALA A 342 -9.31 -14.16 4.09
CA ALA A 342 -9.10 -15.61 4.15
C ALA A 342 -8.32 -16.13 2.93
N ALA A 343 -8.70 -15.70 1.72
CA ALA A 343 -8.08 -16.16 0.49
C ALA A 343 -6.67 -15.58 0.22
N ALA A 344 -6.30 -14.46 0.86
CA ALA A 344 -4.95 -13.91 0.80
C ALA A 344 -4.04 -14.46 1.91
N ALA A 345 -4.61 -14.84 3.07
CA ALA A 345 -3.87 -15.38 4.20
C ALA A 345 -3.18 -16.71 3.85
N GLY A 346 -2.04 -16.96 4.50
CA GLY A 346 -1.20 -18.12 4.20
C GLY A 346 -0.43 -17.99 2.89
N TRP A 347 -0.33 -16.79 2.31
CA TRP A 347 0.66 -16.49 1.28
C TRP A 347 2.05 -16.74 1.88
N GLY A 348 2.83 -17.65 1.30
CA GLY A 348 4.17 -17.95 1.81
C GLY A 348 5.27 -17.22 1.06
N GLY A 349 5.06 -16.84 -0.21
CA GLY A 349 6.08 -16.19 -1.04
C GLY A 349 5.71 -16.22 -2.53
N ASP A 350 6.22 -15.27 -3.31
CA ASP A 350 5.95 -15.22 -4.74
C ASP A 350 7.11 -14.77 -5.64
N ARG A 351 6.86 -14.88 -6.94
CA ARG A 351 7.65 -14.28 -8.00
C ARG A 351 6.75 -13.89 -9.16
N LEU A 352 6.92 -12.67 -9.65
CA LEU A 352 6.29 -12.12 -10.83
C LEU A 352 7.32 -12.00 -11.96
N LEU A 353 6.98 -12.47 -13.15
CA LEU A 353 7.76 -12.25 -14.37
C LEU A 353 6.89 -11.59 -15.42
N VAL A 354 7.42 -10.58 -16.10
CA VAL A 354 6.71 -9.84 -17.15
C VAL A 354 7.47 -9.92 -18.45
N PHE A 355 6.75 -10.34 -19.48
CA PHE A 355 7.23 -10.46 -20.84
C PHE A 355 6.45 -9.52 -21.76
N ASP A 356 7.17 -8.79 -22.61
CA ASP A 356 6.57 -7.89 -23.60
C ASP A 356 7.07 -8.24 -25.01
N ARG A 357 6.28 -7.90 -26.03
CA ARG A 357 6.60 -8.23 -27.42
C ARG A 357 7.84 -7.47 -27.90
N LYS A 358 8.74 -8.18 -28.58
CA LYS A 358 9.95 -7.60 -29.19
C LYS A 358 9.62 -6.65 -30.34
N ALA A 359 8.55 -6.92 -31.08
CA ALA A 359 8.12 -6.16 -32.26
C ALA A 359 7.32 -4.87 -31.92
N GLY A 360 7.38 -4.42 -30.67
CA GLY A 360 6.65 -3.26 -30.15
C GLY A 360 5.80 -3.66 -28.93
N PRO A 361 5.69 -2.78 -27.92
CA PRO A 361 4.97 -3.11 -26.69
C PRO A 361 3.51 -3.47 -26.91
N ASP A 362 3.03 -4.48 -26.20
CA ASP A 362 1.60 -4.74 -26.06
C ASP A 362 0.90 -3.67 -25.23
N VAL A 363 -0.42 -3.56 -25.40
CA VAL A 363 -1.28 -2.73 -24.54
C VAL A 363 -1.21 -3.24 -23.09
N THR A 364 -1.18 -4.57 -22.92
CA THR A 364 -0.95 -5.27 -21.65
C THR A 364 0.10 -6.35 -21.86
N PRO A 365 1.27 -6.32 -21.20
CA PRO A 365 2.27 -7.36 -21.33
C PRO A 365 1.78 -8.68 -20.72
N LEU A 366 2.44 -9.78 -21.09
CA LEU A 366 2.23 -11.08 -20.47
C LEU A 366 2.83 -11.06 -19.06
N VAL A 367 1.98 -11.21 -18.04
CA VAL A 367 2.40 -11.31 -16.64
C VAL A 367 2.23 -12.75 -16.19
N ILE A 368 3.22 -13.30 -15.50
CA ILE A 368 3.22 -14.67 -14.98
C ILE A 368 3.58 -14.60 -13.49
N GLY A 369 2.63 -14.97 -12.64
CA GLY A 369 2.80 -15.05 -11.20
C GLY A 369 2.95 -16.48 -10.73
N MET A 370 3.89 -16.70 -9.81
CA MET A 370 4.19 -17.97 -9.16
C MET A 370 4.08 -17.75 -7.66
N VAL A 371 3.07 -18.34 -7.02
CA VAL A 371 2.75 -18.10 -5.61
C VAL A 371 2.80 -19.42 -4.85
N ALA A 372 3.57 -19.46 -3.77
CA ALA A 372 3.59 -20.54 -2.81
C ALA A 372 2.73 -20.17 -1.60
N TRP A 373 2.00 -21.15 -1.07
CA TRP A 373 1.10 -21.01 0.06
C TRP A 373 1.53 -21.93 1.20
N ASP A 374 1.14 -21.60 2.42
CA ASP A 374 1.45 -22.37 3.63
C ASP A 374 0.80 -23.77 3.58
N SER A 375 -0.37 -23.88 2.95
CA SER A 375 -1.07 -25.15 2.77
C SER A 375 -1.79 -25.26 1.43
N GLU A 376 -2.20 -26.48 1.09
CA GLU A 376 -3.08 -26.68 -0.06
C GLU A 376 -4.48 -26.07 0.12
N ALA A 377 -4.91 -25.81 1.36
CA ALA A 377 -6.20 -25.18 1.63
C ALA A 377 -6.14 -23.70 1.26
N ASP A 378 -5.12 -22.99 1.71
CA ASP A 378 -4.91 -21.57 1.40
C ASP A 378 -4.78 -21.38 -0.12
N ALA A 379 -4.00 -22.25 -0.78
CA ALA A 379 -3.89 -22.24 -2.25
C ALA A 379 -5.25 -22.43 -2.97
N ARG A 380 -6.17 -23.24 -2.42
CA ARG A 380 -7.51 -23.44 -2.98
C ARG A 380 -8.41 -22.23 -2.79
N GLU A 381 -8.35 -21.62 -1.61
CA GLU A 381 -9.11 -20.40 -1.28
C GLU A 381 -8.70 -19.26 -2.20
N PHE A 382 -7.39 -19.04 -2.36
CA PHE A 382 -6.85 -18.10 -3.32
C PHE A 382 -7.27 -18.41 -4.76
N GLU A 383 -7.09 -19.65 -5.23
CA GLU A 383 -7.45 -20.04 -6.60
C GLU A 383 -8.92 -19.70 -6.91
N ALA A 384 -9.83 -19.97 -5.97
CA ALA A 384 -11.25 -19.67 -6.15
C ALA A 384 -11.52 -18.15 -6.21
N ALA A 385 -11.00 -17.37 -5.26
CA ALA A 385 -11.22 -15.93 -5.20
C ALA A 385 -10.55 -15.20 -6.37
N PHE A 386 -9.34 -15.60 -6.74
CA PHE A 386 -8.58 -14.97 -7.82
C PHE A 386 -9.16 -15.28 -9.21
N ASN A 387 -9.70 -16.48 -9.44
CA ASN A 387 -10.45 -16.76 -10.67
C ASN A 387 -11.67 -15.84 -10.80
N LYS A 388 -12.42 -15.61 -9.71
CA LYS A 388 -13.55 -14.67 -9.72
C LYS A 388 -13.10 -13.25 -10.06
N TYR A 389 -12.03 -12.79 -9.40
CA TYR A 389 -11.41 -11.49 -9.67
C TYR A 389 -11.04 -11.34 -11.15
N LEU A 390 -10.30 -12.30 -11.71
CA LEU A 390 -9.88 -12.25 -13.12
C LEU A 390 -11.07 -12.31 -14.08
N MET A 391 -12.11 -13.09 -13.79
CA MET A 391 -13.31 -13.12 -14.64
C MET A 391 -14.04 -11.77 -14.69
N GLU A 392 -14.04 -11.01 -13.58
CA GLU A 392 -14.69 -9.70 -13.50
C GLU A 392 -13.84 -8.58 -14.10
N LYS A 393 -12.53 -8.57 -13.82
CA LYS A 393 -11.62 -7.48 -14.22
C LYS A 393 -10.98 -7.70 -15.59
N MET A 394 -10.75 -8.95 -15.96
CA MET A 394 -9.94 -9.35 -17.10
C MET A 394 -10.66 -10.44 -17.94
N PRO A 395 -11.74 -10.09 -18.68
CA PRO A 395 -12.49 -11.07 -19.49
C PRO A 395 -11.70 -11.61 -20.70
N THR A 396 -10.45 -11.18 -20.91
CA THR A 396 -9.53 -11.73 -21.91
C THR A 396 -8.78 -12.96 -21.36
N THR A 397 -7.91 -13.58 -22.19
CA THR A 397 -7.22 -14.84 -21.85
C THR A 397 -6.37 -14.72 -20.59
N SER A 398 -6.89 -15.20 -19.47
CA SER A 398 -6.14 -15.44 -18.24
C SER A 398 -6.05 -16.94 -17.96
N LEU A 399 -5.06 -17.32 -17.15
CA LEU A 399 -4.81 -18.68 -16.74
C LEU A 399 -4.61 -18.67 -15.23
N VAL A 400 -5.31 -19.54 -14.50
CA VAL A 400 -4.98 -19.89 -13.12
C VAL A 400 -4.89 -21.41 -13.03
N ARG A 401 -3.80 -21.91 -12.47
CA ARG A 401 -3.54 -23.34 -12.28
C ARG A 401 -2.98 -23.56 -10.89
N ARG A 402 -3.52 -24.53 -10.16
CA ARG A 402 -2.97 -24.95 -8.89
C ARG A 402 -2.37 -26.35 -8.94
N ARG A 403 -1.28 -26.56 -8.21
CA ARG A 403 -0.70 -27.88 -7.89
C ARG A 403 -0.32 -27.89 -6.41
N ALA A 404 -1.04 -28.67 -5.60
CA ALA A 404 -0.87 -28.69 -4.14
C ALA A 404 -0.99 -27.27 -3.53
N ASP A 405 0.06 -26.82 -2.86
CA ASP A 405 0.30 -25.54 -2.16
C ASP A 405 0.75 -24.41 -3.10
N ARG A 406 0.71 -24.62 -4.42
CA ARG A 406 1.25 -23.67 -5.41
C ARG A 406 0.21 -23.25 -6.40
N VAL A 407 0.15 -21.94 -6.66
CA VAL A 407 -0.70 -21.34 -7.67
C VAL A 407 0.17 -20.63 -8.70
N LEU A 408 -0.06 -20.96 -9.96
CA LEU A 408 0.50 -20.30 -11.11
C LEU A 408 -0.62 -19.55 -11.82
N PHE A 409 -0.42 -18.25 -12.05
CA PHE A 409 -1.34 -17.48 -12.88
C PHE A 409 -0.61 -16.79 -14.02
N ALA A 410 -1.34 -16.54 -15.10
CA ALA A 410 -0.87 -15.70 -16.18
C ALA A 410 -2.00 -14.80 -16.72
N THR A 411 -1.67 -13.54 -16.97
CA THR A 411 -2.58 -12.55 -17.58
C THR A 411 -1.92 -11.94 -18.82
N GLY A 412 -2.72 -11.31 -19.68
CA GLY A 412 -2.22 -10.84 -20.98
C GLY A 412 -1.76 -12.00 -21.88
N VAL A 413 -2.33 -13.20 -21.73
CA VAL A 413 -1.88 -14.40 -22.45
C VAL A 413 -2.23 -14.27 -23.95
N PRO A 414 -1.23 -14.27 -24.85
CA PRO A 414 -1.50 -14.20 -26.28
C PRO A 414 -2.32 -15.40 -26.77
N GLN A 415 -3.18 -15.16 -27.77
CA GLN A 415 -4.01 -16.21 -28.34
C GLN A 415 -3.15 -17.38 -28.87
N GLY A 416 -3.50 -18.61 -28.49
CA GLY A 416 -2.78 -19.82 -28.88
C GLY A 416 -1.54 -20.15 -28.04
N LEU A 417 -1.11 -19.27 -27.12
CA LEU A 417 0.09 -19.48 -26.30
C LEU A 417 -0.18 -20.27 -25.01
N GLY A 418 -1.43 -20.31 -24.54
CA GLY A 418 -1.79 -20.94 -23.26
C GLY A 418 -1.37 -22.41 -23.13
N GLY A 419 -1.42 -23.18 -24.22
CA GLY A 419 -1.03 -24.60 -24.21
C GLY A 419 0.48 -24.84 -24.08
N ALA A 420 1.31 -23.93 -24.58
CA ALA A 420 2.78 -24.02 -24.47
C ALA A 420 3.30 -23.35 -23.18
N LEU A 421 2.58 -22.33 -22.69
CA LEU A 421 2.94 -21.57 -21.51
C LEU A 421 2.85 -22.41 -20.22
N ASP A 422 1.77 -23.18 -20.05
CA ASP A 422 1.52 -23.95 -18.83
C ASP A 422 2.67 -24.91 -18.45
N PRO A 423 3.14 -25.83 -19.32
CA PRO A 423 4.25 -26.72 -18.97
C PRO A 423 5.57 -25.98 -18.75
N ALA A 424 5.86 -24.93 -19.52
CA ALA A 424 7.08 -24.15 -19.36
C ALA A 424 7.11 -23.37 -18.04
N ALA A 425 5.97 -22.78 -17.65
CA ALA A 425 5.84 -21.99 -16.44
C ALA A 425 5.90 -22.88 -15.18
N TRP A 426 5.31 -24.08 -15.21
CA TRP A 426 5.48 -25.06 -14.13
C TRP A 426 6.90 -25.61 -14.02
N ASN A 427 7.61 -25.80 -15.13
CA ASN A 427 9.02 -26.17 -15.09
C ASN A 427 9.89 -25.06 -14.49
N ALA A 428 9.48 -23.80 -14.67
CA ALA A 428 10.11 -22.64 -14.06
C ALA A 428 9.69 -22.42 -12.59
N PHE A 429 8.68 -23.14 -12.08
CA PHE A 429 8.18 -23.07 -10.71
C PHE A 429 8.26 -24.44 -10.01
N PRO A 430 9.47 -24.95 -9.72
CA PRO A 430 9.62 -26.25 -9.08
C PRO A 430 9.07 -26.24 -7.65
N PRO A 431 8.62 -27.41 -7.12
CA PRO A 431 8.26 -27.52 -5.72
C PRO A 431 9.45 -27.18 -4.83
N ALA A 432 9.19 -26.68 -3.61
CA ALA A 432 10.24 -26.49 -2.63
C ALA A 432 11.02 -27.81 -2.44
N PRO A 433 12.36 -27.75 -2.36
CA PRO A 433 13.13 -28.95 -2.08
C PRO A 433 12.65 -29.54 -0.75
N ARG A 434 12.23 -30.81 -0.75
CA ARG A 434 11.83 -31.49 0.49
C ARG A 434 12.93 -31.31 1.53
N ALA A 435 12.57 -30.80 2.71
CA ALA A 435 13.50 -30.73 3.83
C ALA A 435 14.07 -32.14 4.09
N LYS A 436 15.40 -32.24 4.24
CA LYS A 436 16.06 -33.51 4.56
C LYS A 436 15.47 -34.06 5.86
N GLY A 437 14.60 -35.08 5.76
CA GLY A 437 13.99 -35.73 6.93
C GLY A 437 12.55 -36.19 6.75
N GLN A 438 11.80 -35.71 5.76
CA GLN A 438 10.46 -36.22 5.45
C GLN A 438 10.56 -37.24 4.31
N ALA A 439 10.87 -38.49 4.67
CA ALA A 439 10.69 -39.64 3.79
C ALA A 439 9.21 -40.05 3.78
N SER A 440 8.77 -40.49 2.59
CA SER A 440 7.40 -40.77 2.14
C SER A 440 6.49 -41.58 3.05
#